data_AF-A0A919NSQ2-F1
#
_entry.id   AF-A0A919NSQ2-F1
#
_cell.length_a   1.000
_cell.length_b   1.000
_cell.length_c   1.000
_cell.angle_alpha   90.00
_cell.angle_beta   90.00
_cell.angle_gamma   90.00
#
_symmetry.space_group_name_H-M   'P 1'
#
loop_
_entity.id
_entity.type
_entity.pdbx_description
1 polymer ?
#
loop_
_entity_poly.entity_id
_entity_poly.type
_entity_poly.pdbx_seq_one_letter_code
_entity_poly.pdbx_strand_id
1 'polypeptide(L)'
;MGMTYDVGFVRDGANSIPHLDLELVRRELAIIRDDLHCTAVQIVGGDPERLEAVARIATGLGLEVWFTPYPLDLAPDQIEALFLECARRAARVQGQVVFVAGVELSIMNRGFIDGDRLEQRLEHLFGDAQRIAEAQDRLGRFFRTVVPAIREVFGGRVTYSAIQFEGVDWSLFDFVTFELIRSAEVAHLFRGAVRTLVAQPKPVAITGFGTATWRGAGDVAPRSMAILQDGPPLRLDGVYERDEAGQAAYLDELLEIFDSEGVDSAFVHLFALHNLPHRPDGDPRDDLDLASLGIVKVLENGTGNTYPGLPWEPKAAFAAVAARYA
;
A
#
# COMPACT_ATOMS: atom_id res chain seq x y z
N MET A 1 -10.69 9.55 3.80
CA MET A 1 -10.42 9.22 2.38
C MET A 1 -8.98 9.55 2.09
N GLY A 2 -8.24 8.64 1.46
CA GLY A 2 -6.82 8.84 1.25
C GLY A 2 -6.25 8.04 0.08
N MET A 3 -5.00 8.33 -0.22
CA MET A 3 -4.24 7.70 -1.29
C MET A 3 -2.94 7.15 -0.74
N THR A 4 -2.50 6.00 -1.23
CA THR A 4 -1.16 5.48 -0.93
C THR A 4 -0.15 6.03 -1.94
N TYR A 5 0.95 6.57 -1.43
CA TYR A 5 2.02 7.20 -2.20
C TYR A 5 3.34 6.47 -1.96
N ASP A 6 3.89 5.89 -3.03
CA ASP A 6 5.14 5.13 -3.03
C ASP A 6 6.35 6.07 -3.12
N VAL A 7 7.26 5.99 -2.13
CA VAL A 7 8.55 6.72 -2.14
C VAL A 7 9.75 5.81 -2.46
N GLY A 8 9.46 4.56 -2.77
CA GLY A 8 10.41 3.55 -3.17
C GLY A 8 10.58 2.44 -2.15
N PHE A 9 10.23 1.22 -2.57
CA PHE A 9 10.54 -0.02 -1.87
C PHE A 9 12.02 -0.37 -1.98
N VAL A 10 12.63 -0.79 -0.86
CA VAL A 10 14.04 -1.20 -0.80
C VAL A 10 14.13 -2.71 -0.64
N ARG A 11 14.82 -3.39 -1.56
CA ARG A 11 15.19 -4.82 -1.46
C ARG A 11 16.65 -4.99 -1.87
N ASP A 12 17.41 -5.80 -1.13
CA ASP A 12 18.83 -6.06 -1.39
C ASP A 12 19.68 -4.79 -1.59
N GLY A 13 19.34 -3.71 -0.87
CA GLY A 13 20.00 -2.41 -0.95
C GLY A 13 19.65 -1.58 -2.20
N ALA A 14 18.84 -2.10 -3.11
CA ALA A 14 18.33 -1.39 -4.27
C ALA A 14 16.95 -0.79 -3.98
N ASN A 15 16.76 0.46 -4.38
CA ASN A 15 15.47 1.13 -4.30
C ASN A 15 14.75 1.03 -5.66
N SER A 16 13.47 0.62 -5.64
CA SER A 16 12.60 0.54 -6.81
C SER A 16 12.40 1.87 -7.55
N ILE A 17 12.60 3.00 -6.86
CA ILE A 17 12.64 4.34 -7.43
C ILE A 17 14.09 4.84 -7.33
N PRO A 18 14.89 4.80 -8.42
CA PRO A 18 16.31 5.17 -8.37
C PRO A 18 16.52 6.63 -7.94
N HIS A 19 15.67 7.54 -8.42
CA HIS A 19 15.70 8.96 -8.10
C HIS A 19 14.32 9.45 -7.72
N LEU A 20 14.18 10.02 -6.52
CA LEU A 20 12.93 10.64 -6.05
C LEU A 20 13.03 12.16 -6.22
N ASP A 21 12.32 12.69 -7.21
CA ASP A 21 12.23 14.14 -7.45
C ASP A 21 11.18 14.76 -6.51
N LEU A 22 11.63 15.58 -5.56
CA LEU A 22 10.75 16.20 -4.55
C LEU A 22 9.83 17.28 -5.12
N GLU A 23 10.18 17.90 -6.25
CA GLU A 23 9.28 18.87 -6.92
C GLU A 23 8.16 18.14 -7.66
N LEU A 24 8.46 16.99 -8.26
CA LEU A 24 7.45 16.08 -8.79
C LEU A 24 6.50 15.61 -7.67
N VAL A 25 7.06 15.10 -6.56
CA VAL A 25 6.30 14.68 -5.38
C VAL A 25 5.36 15.78 -4.89
N ARG A 26 5.85 17.03 -4.81
CA ARG A 26 5.02 18.17 -4.38
C ARG A 26 3.84 18.41 -5.30
N ARG A 27 4.04 18.33 -6.62
CA ARG A 27 2.96 18.50 -7.60
C ARG A 27 1.95 17.37 -7.52
N GLU A 28 2.40 16.13 -7.38
CA GLU A 28 1.54 14.96 -7.27
C GLU A 28 0.71 14.99 -5.97
N LEU A 29 1.32 15.34 -4.84
CA LEU A 29 0.59 15.48 -3.58
C LEU A 29 -0.43 16.64 -3.61
N ALA A 30 -0.14 17.72 -4.33
CA ALA A 30 -1.11 18.78 -4.55
C ALA A 30 -2.31 18.28 -5.37
N ILE A 31 -2.08 17.50 -6.43
CA ILE A 31 -3.14 16.89 -7.24
C ILE A 31 -3.95 15.88 -6.41
N ILE A 32 -3.29 15.05 -5.60
CA ILE A 32 -3.95 14.13 -4.67
C ILE A 32 -4.89 14.88 -3.72
N ARG A 33 -4.48 16.04 -3.22
CA ARG A 33 -5.32 16.86 -2.36
C ARG A 33 -6.44 17.56 -3.13
N ASP A 34 -6.11 18.25 -4.21
CA ASP A 34 -7.00 19.20 -4.87
C ASP A 34 -7.95 18.49 -5.85
N ASP A 35 -7.46 17.55 -6.63
CA ASP A 35 -8.19 16.94 -7.75
C ASP A 35 -8.73 15.54 -7.43
N LEU A 36 -8.09 14.82 -6.50
CA LEU A 36 -8.66 13.59 -5.91
C LEU A 36 -9.41 13.87 -4.60
N HIS A 37 -9.41 15.10 -4.10
CA HIS A 37 -10.08 15.49 -2.85
C HIS A 37 -9.62 14.71 -1.61
N CYS A 38 -8.42 14.11 -1.63
CA CYS A 38 -7.90 13.38 -0.49
C CYS A 38 -7.57 14.32 0.67
N THR A 39 -7.88 13.88 1.90
CA THR A 39 -7.51 14.58 3.13
C THR A 39 -6.31 13.95 3.84
N ALA A 40 -5.95 12.71 3.46
CA ALA A 40 -4.83 11.98 4.01
C ALA A 40 -4.02 11.27 2.90
N VAL A 41 -2.73 11.05 3.17
CA VAL A 41 -1.85 10.24 2.34
C VAL A 41 -1.11 9.21 3.19
N GLN A 42 -1.10 7.96 2.74
CA GLN A 42 -0.23 6.94 3.31
C GLN A 42 1.06 6.89 2.52
N ILE A 43 2.17 7.25 3.16
CA ILE A 43 3.48 7.29 2.53
C ILE A 43 4.18 5.98 2.85
N VAL A 44 4.47 5.18 1.81
CA VAL A 44 5.06 3.84 1.93
C VAL A 44 6.43 3.78 1.27
N GLY A 45 7.40 3.14 1.91
CA GLY A 45 8.74 2.96 1.36
C GLY A 45 9.76 2.42 2.37
N GLY A 46 10.93 2.03 1.86
CA GLY A 46 11.99 1.42 2.68
C GLY A 46 13.06 2.39 3.20
N ASP A 47 13.03 3.64 2.76
CA ASP A 47 14.06 4.65 3.07
C ASP A 47 13.52 5.71 4.06
N PRO A 48 14.05 5.79 5.29
CA PRO A 48 13.63 6.76 6.31
C PRO A 48 13.72 8.23 5.88
N GLU A 49 14.73 8.58 5.08
CA GLU A 49 14.95 9.97 4.64
C GLU A 49 13.91 10.38 3.61
N ARG A 50 13.59 9.48 2.68
CA ARG A 50 12.53 9.71 1.69
C ARG A 50 11.16 9.82 2.37
N LEU A 51 10.84 8.92 3.29
CA LEU A 51 9.60 8.99 4.06
C LEU A 51 9.46 10.33 4.80
N GLU A 52 10.53 10.79 5.48
CA GLU A 52 10.52 12.09 6.17
C GLU A 52 10.35 13.27 5.19
N ALA A 53 11.08 13.28 4.08
CA ALA A 53 11.01 14.35 3.10
C ALA A 53 9.60 14.49 2.52
N VAL A 54 8.98 13.38 2.10
CA VAL A 54 7.62 13.38 1.55
C VAL A 54 6.58 13.72 2.62
N ALA A 55 6.75 13.23 3.86
CA ALA A 55 5.86 13.58 4.97
C ALA A 55 5.84 15.08 5.27
N ARG A 56 6.99 15.76 5.21
CA ARG A 56 7.07 17.23 5.36
C ARG A 56 6.37 17.97 4.22
N ILE A 57 6.44 17.46 2.99
CA ILE A 57 5.73 18.04 1.85
C ILE A 57 4.22 17.88 2.03
N ALA A 58 3.76 16.66 2.32
CA ALA A 58 2.34 16.34 2.48
C ALA A 58 1.68 17.15 3.60
N THR A 59 2.29 17.17 4.79
CA THR A 59 1.79 17.98 5.91
C THR A 59 1.82 19.47 5.62
N GLY A 60 2.84 19.97 4.91
CA GLY A 60 2.89 21.36 4.43
C GLY A 60 1.78 21.72 3.43
N LEU A 61 1.21 20.74 2.74
CA LEU A 61 0.05 20.89 1.87
C LEU A 61 -1.29 20.71 2.63
N GLY A 62 -1.24 20.39 3.93
CA GLY A 62 -2.42 20.21 4.77
C GLY A 62 -3.00 18.79 4.79
N LEU A 63 -2.27 17.79 4.27
CA LEU A 63 -2.68 16.38 4.32
C LEU A 63 -2.31 15.77 5.68
N GLU A 64 -3.19 14.95 6.25
CA GLU A 64 -2.81 13.99 7.30
C GLU A 64 -1.87 12.93 6.70
N VAL A 65 -0.82 12.55 7.42
CA VAL A 65 0.18 11.59 6.94
C VAL A 65 0.12 10.28 7.71
N TRP A 66 -0.02 9.17 6.99
CA TRP A 66 0.18 7.82 7.50
C TRP A 66 1.59 7.36 7.13
N PHE A 67 2.54 7.58 8.05
CA PHE A 67 3.97 7.33 7.87
C PHE A 67 4.26 5.84 8.01
N THR A 68 4.56 5.17 6.90
CA THR A 68 4.60 3.70 6.81
C THR A 68 5.97 3.19 6.32
N PRO A 69 6.93 2.91 7.22
CA PRO A 69 8.11 2.13 6.85
C PRO A 69 7.70 0.75 6.32
N TYR A 70 8.26 0.38 5.16
CA TYR A 70 8.02 -0.91 4.50
C TYR A 70 9.34 -1.73 4.46
N PRO A 71 9.59 -2.57 5.47
CA PRO A 71 10.91 -3.15 5.74
C PRO A 71 11.18 -4.43 4.95
N LEU A 72 10.93 -4.47 3.63
CA LEU A 72 10.92 -5.71 2.85
C LEU A 72 12.15 -6.62 3.09
N ASP A 73 11.88 -7.90 3.34
CA ASP A 73 12.87 -8.97 3.57
C ASP A 73 13.85 -8.72 4.75
N LEU A 74 13.60 -7.73 5.61
CA LEU A 74 14.39 -7.53 6.83
C LEU A 74 14.03 -8.54 7.92
N ALA A 75 14.99 -8.86 8.79
CA ALA A 75 14.79 -9.65 10.01
C ALA A 75 14.28 -8.78 11.17
N PRO A 76 13.69 -9.34 12.24
CA PRO A 76 13.00 -8.57 13.28
C PRO A 76 13.85 -7.48 13.97
N ASP A 77 15.13 -7.73 14.22
CA ASP A 77 16.05 -6.75 14.80
C ASP A 77 16.30 -5.56 13.86
N GLN A 78 16.39 -5.82 12.55
CA GLN A 78 16.54 -4.79 11.52
C GLN A 78 15.24 -4.00 11.34
N ILE A 79 14.07 -4.66 11.43
CA ILE A 79 12.76 -4.00 11.39
C ILE A 79 12.62 -3.06 12.59
N GLU A 80 12.96 -3.51 13.79
CA GLU A 80 12.93 -2.68 15.00
C GLU A 80 13.80 -1.43 14.86
N ALA A 81 15.04 -1.59 14.39
CA ALA A 81 15.95 -0.46 14.16
C ALA A 81 15.36 0.55 13.16
N LEU A 82 14.82 0.08 12.04
CA LEU A 82 14.19 0.91 11.03
C LEU A 82 12.94 1.62 11.57
N PHE A 83 12.10 0.93 12.33
CA PHE A 83 10.90 1.54 12.93
C PHE A 83 11.26 2.63 13.93
N LEU A 84 12.27 2.42 14.78
CA LEU A 84 12.70 3.43 15.74
C LEU A 84 13.35 4.65 15.08
N GLU A 85 14.08 4.46 13.98
CA GLU A 85 14.56 5.59 13.18
C GLU A 85 13.39 6.37 12.59
N CYS A 86 12.47 5.68 11.90
CA CYS A 86 11.30 6.29 11.28
C CYS A 86 10.40 6.99 12.30
N ALA A 87 10.18 6.41 13.48
CA ALA A 87 9.37 7.00 14.54
C ALA A 87 9.97 8.31 15.06
N ARG A 88 11.30 8.38 15.25
CA ARG A 88 12.00 9.62 15.62
C ARG A 88 11.91 10.68 14.53
N ARG A 89 11.92 10.30 13.25
CA ARG A 89 11.75 11.22 12.11
C ARG A 89 10.31 11.72 12.02
N ALA A 90 9.34 10.82 12.12
CA ALA A 90 7.90 11.14 12.17
C ALA A 90 7.58 12.13 13.30
N ALA A 91 8.20 11.97 14.48
CA ALA A 91 8.03 12.90 15.61
C ALA A 91 8.49 14.34 15.34
N ARG A 92 9.32 14.56 14.30
CA ARG A 92 9.83 15.90 13.91
C ARG A 92 8.97 16.54 12.81
N VAL A 93 8.12 15.77 12.14
CA VAL A 93 7.21 16.27 11.11
C VAL A 93 6.10 17.07 11.81
N GLN A 94 5.87 18.29 11.34
CA GLN A 94 4.80 19.14 11.88
C GLN A 94 3.47 18.76 11.22
N GLY A 95 2.38 18.73 11.98
CA GLY A 95 1.05 18.37 11.46
C GLY A 95 0.53 17.05 12.03
N GLN A 96 -0.51 16.50 11.41
CA GLN A 96 -1.12 15.25 11.84
C GLN A 96 -0.38 14.06 11.20
N VAL A 97 0.23 13.24 12.06
CA VAL A 97 0.96 12.04 11.63
C VAL A 97 0.45 10.83 12.42
N VAL A 98 0.13 9.75 11.70
CA VAL A 98 -0.09 8.41 12.22
C VAL A 98 1.12 7.57 11.83
N PHE A 99 1.72 6.87 12.78
CA PHE A 99 2.81 5.93 12.50
C PHE A 99 2.25 4.54 12.23
N VAL A 100 2.56 3.95 11.08
CA VAL A 100 2.13 2.60 10.71
C VAL A 100 3.33 1.67 10.83
N ALA A 101 3.31 0.78 11.82
CA ALA A 101 4.41 -0.10 12.20
C ALA A 101 4.56 -1.31 11.24
N GLY A 102 4.68 -1.04 9.94
CA GLY A 102 4.83 -2.03 8.89
C GLY A 102 3.54 -2.43 8.20
N VAL A 103 3.71 -3.26 7.18
CA VAL A 103 2.65 -3.81 6.33
C VAL A 103 2.93 -5.29 6.13
N GLU A 104 1.97 -6.15 6.45
CA GLU A 104 2.02 -7.60 6.17
C GLU A 104 3.32 -8.30 6.60
N LEU A 105 3.85 -7.91 7.76
CA LEU A 105 5.18 -8.33 8.23
C LEU A 105 5.32 -9.85 8.25
N SER A 106 4.26 -10.60 8.56
CA SER A 106 4.37 -12.07 8.61
C SER A 106 4.89 -12.68 7.31
N ILE A 107 4.46 -12.16 6.15
CA ILE A 107 4.82 -12.68 4.82
C ILE A 107 5.86 -11.83 4.10
N MET A 108 5.94 -10.53 4.38
CA MET A 108 6.87 -9.62 3.73
C MET A 108 8.27 -9.67 4.34
N ASN A 109 8.41 -10.26 5.53
CA ASN A 109 9.65 -10.26 6.30
C ASN A 109 10.10 -11.64 6.74
N ARG A 110 11.40 -11.74 7.03
CA ARG A 110 12.01 -12.95 7.57
C ARG A 110 11.72 -13.06 9.07
N GLY A 111 11.70 -14.29 9.58
CA GLY A 111 11.65 -14.58 11.02
C GLY A 111 10.26 -14.78 11.61
N PHE A 112 9.19 -14.40 10.90
CA PHE A 112 7.81 -14.68 11.32
C PHE A 112 7.31 -16.00 10.75
N ILE A 113 7.60 -16.26 9.48
CA ILE A 113 7.35 -17.52 8.79
C ILE A 113 8.69 -18.02 8.25
N ASP A 114 8.88 -19.33 8.30
CA ASP A 114 10.10 -19.95 7.78
C ASP A 114 10.16 -19.75 6.25
N GLY A 115 11.31 -19.37 5.70
CA GLY A 115 11.48 -19.10 4.27
C GLY A 115 12.21 -17.79 4.01
N ASP A 116 13.18 -17.84 3.10
CA ASP A 116 14.01 -16.66 2.76
C ASP A 116 13.32 -15.76 1.74
N ARG A 117 12.43 -16.33 0.91
CA ARG A 117 11.65 -15.58 -0.10
C ARG A 117 10.16 -15.59 0.19
N LEU A 118 9.45 -14.62 -0.38
CA LEU A 118 8.01 -14.47 -0.23
C LEU A 118 7.26 -15.74 -0.65
N GLU A 119 7.63 -16.34 -1.78
CA GLU A 119 6.97 -17.52 -2.33
C GLU A 119 7.07 -18.70 -1.35
N GLN A 120 8.25 -18.89 -0.75
CA GLN A 120 8.48 -19.93 0.25
C GLN A 120 7.64 -19.70 1.52
N ARG A 121 7.54 -18.44 1.98
CA ARG A 121 6.72 -18.09 3.14
C ARG A 121 5.23 -18.32 2.87
N LEU A 122 4.76 -18.00 1.67
CA LEU A 122 3.39 -18.27 1.24
C LEU A 122 3.10 -19.77 1.14
N GLU A 123 3.99 -20.53 0.49
CA GLU A 123 3.90 -22.00 0.40
C GLU A 123 3.81 -22.65 1.78
N HIS A 124 4.54 -22.13 2.76
CA HIS A 124 4.51 -22.65 4.12
C HIS A 124 3.23 -22.34 4.89
N LEU A 125 2.49 -21.27 4.55
CA LEU A 125 1.23 -20.93 5.19
C LEU A 125 0.04 -21.77 4.71
N PHE A 126 0.09 -22.25 3.46
CA PHE A 126 -1.08 -22.90 2.86
C PHE A 126 -1.46 -24.19 3.58
N GLY A 127 -2.66 -24.18 4.18
CA GLY A 127 -3.31 -25.37 4.73
C GLY A 127 -2.81 -25.85 6.10
N ASP A 128 -1.97 -25.07 6.78
CA ASP A 128 -1.39 -25.45 8.08
C ASP A 128 -1.74 -24.46 9.20
N ALA A 129 -2.79 -24.79 9.96
CA ALA A 129 -3.26 -23.97 11.08
C ALA A 129 -2.22 -23.82 12.21
N GLN A 130 -1.31 -24.79 12.38
CA GLN A 130 -0.26 -24.70 13.38
C GLN A 130 0.75 -23.63 12.99
N ARG A 131 1.17 -23.60 11.72
CA ARG A 131 2.09 -22.57 11.21
C ARG A 131 1.51 -21.17 11.27
N ILE A 132 0.21 -21.02 10.99
CA ILE A 132 -0.49 -19.74 11.19
C ILE A 132 -0.40 -19.30 12.65
N ALA A 133 -0.71 -20.20 13.60
CA ALA A 133 -0.64 -19.89 15.03
C ALA A 133 0.79 -19.54 15.49
N GLU A 134 1.81 -20.22 14.97
CA GLU A 134 3.21 -19.91 15.26
C GLU A 134 3.62 -18.54 14.71
N ALA A 135 3.19 -18.19 13.49
CA ALA A 135 3.44 -16.87 12.91
C ALA A 135 2.77 -15.76 13.72
N GLN A 136 1.51 -15.98 14.14
CA GLN A 136 0.78 -15.07 15.04
C GLN A 136 1.51 -14.87 16.37
N ASP A 137 2.02 -15.94 16.99
CA ASP A 137 2.77 -15.83 18.25
C ASP A 137 4.10 -15.06 18.08
N ARG A 138 4.86 -15.37 17.03
CA ARG A 138 6.13 -14.68 16.71
C ARG A 138 5.88 -13.18 16.46
N LEU A 139 4.86 -12.85 15.66
CA LEU A 139 4.49 -11.47 15.36
C LEU A 139 3.96 -10.73 16.60
N GLY A 140 3.12 -11.38 17.41
CA GLY A 140 2.61 -10.83 18.66
C GLY A 140 3.70 -10.56 19.69
N ARG A 141 4.71 -11.43 19.79
CA ARG A 141 5.90 -11.18 20.64
C ARG A 141 6.71 -9.99 20.13
N PHE A 142 6.90 -9.87 18.82
CA PHE A 142 7.57 -8.72 18.23
C PHE A 142 6.86 -7.40 18.53
N PHE A 143 5.54 -7.33 18.35
CA PHE A 143 4.78 -6.10 18.64
C PHE A 143 4.77 -5.71 20.11
N ARG A 144 4.74 -6.66 21.04
CA ARG A 144 4.88 -6.38 22.48
C ARG A 144 6.23 -5.75 22.85
N THR A 145 7.25 -5.87 22.00
CA THR A 145 8.55 -5.21 22.16
C THR A 145 8.59 -3.87 21.43
N VAL A 146 8.29 -3.88 20.12
CA VAL A 146 8.55 -2.70 19.27
C VAL A 146 7.54 -1.57 19.46
N VAL A 147 6.26 -1.88 19.75
CA VAL A 147 5.23 -0.83 19.89
C VAL A 147 5.48 0.06 21.11
N PRO A 148 5.80 -0.47 22.31
CA PRO A 148 6.25 0.37 23.42
C PRO A 148 7.44 1.25 23.06
N ALA A 149 8.46 0.70 22.39
CA ALA A 149 9.65 1.45 22.01
C ALA A 149 9.37 2.56 20.99
N ILE A 150 8.46 2.34 20.02
CA ILE A 150 7.96 3.39 19.13
C ILE A 150 7.28 4.50 19.94
N ARG A 151 6.41 4.13 20.89
CA ARG A 151 5.65 5.09 21.71
C ARG A 151 6.54 5.93 22.65
N GLU A 152 7.72 5.43 23.02
CA GLU A 152 8.71 6.23 23.78
C GLU A 152 9.28 7.40 22.97
N VAL A 153 9.36 7.27 21.65
CA VAL A 153 9.98 8.27 20.77
C VAL A 153 8.99 9.02 19.87
N PHE A 154 7.75 8.54 19.78
CA PHE A 154 6.68 9.13 18.96
C PHE A 154 5.38 9.24 19.77
N GLY A 155 4.93 10.48 19.98
CA GLY A 155 3.74 10.78 20.77
C GLY A 155 2.42 10.81 20.00
N GLY A 156 2.41 10.46 18.71
CA GLY A 156 1.22 10.41 17.88
C GLY A 156 0.48 9.07 17.93
N ARG A 157 -0.53 8.91 17.06
CA ARG A 157 -1.28 7.65 16.92
C ARG A 157 -0.45 6.59 16.20
N VAL A 158 -0.54 5.34 16.64
CA VAL A 158 0.23 4.21 16.11
C VAL A 158 -0.73 3.11 15.65
N THR A 159 -0.48 2.52 14.49
CA THR A 159 -1.21 1.35 13.97
C THR A 159 -0.27 0.40 13.22
N TYR A 160 -0.82 -0.61 12.56
CA TYR A 160 -0.12 -1.63 11.78
C TYR A 160 -1.04 -2.11 10.65
N SER A 161 -0.54 -2.24 9.42
CA SER A 161 -1.34 -2.71 8.27
C SER A 161 -1.32 -4.23 8.18
N ALA A 162 -2.38 -4.87 8.69
CA ALA A 162 -2.45 -6.32 8.82
C ALA A 162 -3.11 -7.01 7.63
N ILE A 163 -2.83 -8.30 7.47
CA ILE A 163 -3.68 -9.24 6.73
C ILE A 163 -4.47 -10.14 7.68
N GLN A 164 -5.56 -10.74 7.19
CA GLN A 164 -6.64 -11.29 8.01
C GLN A 164 -6.19 -12.38 9.00
N PHE A 165 -5.14 -13.15 8.67
CA PHE A 165 -4.67 -14.25 9.52
C PHE A 165 -3.61 -13.83 10.55
N GLU A 166 -3.16 -12.58 10.61
CA GLU A 166 -2.05 -12.17 11.49
C GLU A 166 -2.43 -12.06 12.98
N GLY A 167 -3.73 -12.13 13.32
CA GLY A 167 -4.17 -12.28 14.71
C GLY A 167 -3.68 -11.17 15.66
N VAL A 168 -3.57 -9.93 15.14
CA VAL A 168 -2.96 -8.79 15.83
C VAL A 168 -3.69 -8.45 17.14
N ASP A 169 -2.92 -8.27 18.21
CA ASP A 169 -3.42 -7.67 19.45
C ASP A 169 -3.59 -6.17 19.27
N TRP A 170 -4.80 -5.79 18.83
CA TRP A 170 -5.14 -4.40 18.58
C TRP A 170 -5.10 -3.52 19.83
N SER A 171 -5.03 -4.06 21.06
CA SER A 171 -4.93 -3.25 22.27
C SER A 171 -3.68 -2.36 22.30
N LEU A 172 -2.62 -2.76 21.60
CA LEU A 172 -1.36 -2.02 21.46
C LEU A 172 -1.46 -0.78 20.55
N PHE A 173 -2.49 -0.72 19.70
CA PHE A 173 -2.62 0.23 18.61
C PHE A 173 -3.85 1.14 18.75
N ASP A 174 -3.85 2.27 18.06
CA ASP A 174 -4.93 3.27 18.11
C ASP A 174 -6.03 3.00 17.06
N PHE A 175 -5.68 2.30 15.98
CA PHE A 175 -6.58 1.85 14.92
C PHE A 175 -6.49 0.35 14.71
N VAL A 176 -7.57 -0.23 14.23
CA VAL A 176 -7.57 -1.56 13.62
C VAL A 176 -7.45 -1.41 12.12
N THR A 177 -6.37 -1.92 11.54
CA THR A 177 -5.99 -1.58 10.18
C THR A 177 -5.71 -2.80 9.34
N PHE A 178 -6.26 -2.86 8.13
CA PHE A 178 -6.10 -4.00 7.23
C PHE A 178 -5.74 -3.60 5.79
N GLU A 179 -4.91 -4.40 5.15
CA GLU A 179 -4.91 -4.56 3.70
C GLU A 179 -6.08 -5.48 3.33
N LEU A 180 -7.12 -4.94 2.69
CA LEU A 180 -8.40 -5.63 2.51
C LEU A 180 -8.81 -5.66 1.04
N ILE A 181 -8.47 -6.75 0.38
CA ILE A 181 -8.69 -6.96 -1.06
C ILE A 181 -9.86 -7.92 -1.29
N ARG A 182 -10.75 -7.58 -2.22
CA ARG A 182 -11.87 -8.43 -2.64
C ARG A 182 -11.47 -9.27 -3.85
N SER A 183 -11.62 -10.59 -3.75
CA SER A 183 -11.58 -11.52 -4.89
C SER A 183 -12.97 -12.05 -5.23
N ALA A 184 -13.13 -12.71 -6.38
CA ALA A 184 -14.40 -13.33 -6.77
C ALA A 184 -14.85 -14.37 -5.74
N GLU A 185 -13.91 -15.11 -5.14
CA GLU A 185 -14.16 -16.15 -4.13
C GLU A 185 -14.87 -15.59 -2.89
N VAL A 186 -14.54 -14.36 -2.48
CA VAL A 186 -15.07 -13.74 -1.24
C VAL A 186 -16.05 -12.60 -1.50
N ALA A 187 -16.34 -12.25 -2.76
CA ALA A 187 -17.18 -11.10 -3.11
C ALA A 187 -18.54 -11.12 -2.38
N HIS A 188 -19.18 -12.29 -2.32
CA HIS A 188 -20.47 -12.49 -1.65
C HIS A 188 -20.43 -12.30 -0.12
N LEU A 189 -19.25 -12.36 0.50
CA LEU A 189 -19.05 -12.17 1.94
C LEU A 189 -18.49 -10.80 2.29
N PHE A 190 -17.87 -10.12 1.31
CA PHE A 190 -16.97 -8.99 1.55
C PHE A 190 -17.62 -7.86 2.36
N ARG A 191 -18.80 -7.39 1.94
CA ARG A 191 -19.55 -6.36 2.67
C ARG A 191 -19.89 -6.77 4.11
N GLY A 192 -20.33 -8.03 4.30
CA GLY A 192 -20.62 -8.56 5.64
C GLY A 192 -19.38 -8.63 6.52
N ALA A 193 -18.22 -8.95 5.94
CA ALA A 193 -16.95 -8.96 6.63
C ALA A 193 -16.52 -7.54 7.05
N VAL A 194 -16.65 -6.55 6.17
CA VAL A 194 -16.40 -5.12 6.50
C VAL A 194 -17.30 -4.68 7.66
N ARG A 195 -18.61 -4.96 7.59
CA ARG A 195 -19.55 -4.67 8.68
C ARG A 195 -19.14 -5.29 10.01
N THR A 196 -18.59 -6.49 9.97
CA THR A 196 -18.13 -7.17 11.18
C THR A 196 -16.89 -6.49 11.74
N LEU A 197 -15.95 -6.05 10.90
CA LEU A 197 -14.74 -5.33 11.32
C LEU A 197 -15.07 -4.00 11.99
N VAL A 198 -15.97 -3.20 11.41
CA VAL A 198 -16.33 -1.86 11.91
C VAL A 198 -17.24 -1.89 13.15
N ALA A 199 -17.84 -3.03 13.48
CA ALA A 199 -18.72 -3.17 14.66
C ALA A 199 -17.98 -3.13 16.02
N GLN A 200 -16.65 -3.08 16.01
CA GLN A 200 -15.82 -3.03 17.21
C GLN A 200 -15.55 -1.58 17.69
N PRO A 201 -15.07 -1.36 18.93
CA PRO A 201 -14.97 -0.01 19.50
C PRO A 201 -13.88 0.89 18.89
N LYS A 202 -12.86 0.32 18.23
CA LYS A 202 -11.73 1.08 17.66
C LYS A 202 -12.01 1.47 16.21
N PRO A 203 -11.58 2.66 15.76
CA PRO A 203 -11.72 3.06 14.37
C PRO A 203 -10.99 2.06 13.46
N VAL A 204 -11.65 1.70 12.35
CA VAL A 204 -11.12 0.78 11.36
C VAL A 204 -10.58 1.57 10.17
N ALA A 205 -9.34 1.29 9.79
CA ALA A 205 -8.74 1.82 8.57
C ALA A 205 -8.42 0.70 7.57
N ILE A 206 -8.62 0.95 6.29
CA ILE A 206 -8.20 0.07 5.20
C ILE A 206 -7.03 0.75 4.50
N THR A 207 -5.81 0.26 4.69
CA THR A 207 -4.58 0.89 4.18
C THR A 207 -4.14 0.39 2.81
N GLY A 208 -4.84 -0.61 2.29
CA GLY A 208 -4.64 -0.96 0.90
C GLY A 208 -5.69 -1.90 0.37
N PHE A 209 -6.12 -1.53 -0.82
CA PHE A 209 -6.99 -2.25 -1.71
C PHE A 209 -6.75 -1.68 -3.10
N GLY A 210 -6.85 -2.55 -4.09
CA GLY A 210 -6.59 -2.20 -5.47
C GLY A 210 -6.63 -3.43 -6.35
N THR A 211 -6.51 -3.21 -7.65
CA THR A 211 -6.36 -4.29 -8.63
C THR A 211 -5.58 -3.77 -9.84
N ALA A 212 -4.93 -4.70 -10.55
CA ALA A 212 -4.18 -4.38 -11.76
C ALA A 212 -5.13 -3.98 -12.91
N THR A 213 -4.58 -3.47 -14.01
CA THR A 213 -5.36 -2.82 -15.09
C THR A 213 -5.60 -3.75 -16.29
N TRP A 214 -5.84 -5.05 -16.06
CA TRP A 214 -6.14 -6.02 -17.11
C TRP A 214 -7.48 -6.73 -16.90
N ARG A 215 -8.10 -7.22 -17.99
CA ARG A 215 -9.43 -7.84 -17.95
C ARG A 215 -9.47 -9.06 -17.04
N GLY A 216 -10.24 -8.98 -15.95
CA GLY A 216 -10.37 -10.04 -14.94
C GLY A 216 -9.45 -9.87 -13.72
N ALA A 217 -8.58 -8.85 -13.71
CA ALA A 217 -7.71 -8.56 -12.58
C ALA A 217 -8.48 -8.41 -11.26
N GLY A 218 -9.66 -7.78 -11.30
CA GLY A 218 -10.52 -7.63 -10.13
C GLY A 218 -10.87 -8.97 -9.48
N ASP A 219 -11.23 -9.99 -10.25
CA ASP A 219 -11.64 -11.29 -9.70
C ASP A 219 -10.52 -12.01 -8.95
N VAL A 220 -9.27 -11.72 -9.30
CA VAL A 220 -8.07 -12.27 -8.67
C VAL A 220 -7.21 -11.19 -8.02
N ALA A 221 -7.82 -10.08 -7.56
CA ALA A 221 -7.11 -8.88 -7.11
C ALA A 221 -5.90 -9.12 -6.19
N PRO A 222 -5.95 -10.03 -5.17
CA PRO A 222 -4.78 -10.30 -4.31
C PRO A 222 -3.55 -10.84 -5.05
N ARG A 223 -3.74 -11.38 -6.25
CA ARG A 223 -2.71 -11.95 -7.13
C ARG A 223 -2.65 -11.25 -8.49
N SER A 224 -3.29 -10.09 -8.63
CA SER A 224 -3.43 -9.42 -9.93
C SER A 224 -2.11 -8.95 -10.55
N MET A 225 -1.05 -8.84 -9.73
CA MET A 225 0.32 -8.57 -10.18
C MET A 225 1.11 -9.83 -10.60
N ALA A 226 0.59 -11.03 -10.32
CA ALA A 226 1.23 -12.32 -10.63
C ALA A 226 1.12 -12.70 -12.13
N ILE A 227 1.26 -11.68 -12.98
CA ILE A 227 1.41 -11.76 -14.43
C ILE A 227 2.81 -11.24 -14.85
N LEU A 228 3.66 -10.94 -13.88
CA LEU A 228 5.05 -10.53 -14.08
C LEU A 228 5.95 -11.77 -14.04
N GLN A 229 6.90 -11.84 -14.97
CA GLN A 229 7.94 -12.86 -14.97
C GLN A 229 8.99 -12.60 -13.89
N ASP A 230 9.55 -13.67 -13.34
CA ASP A 230 10.68 -13.58 -12.42
C ASP A 230 11.96 -13.17 -13.15
N GLY A 231 12.68 -12.21 -12.55
CA GLY A 231 14.03 -11.83 -12.95
C GLY A 231 14.12 -10.76 -14.04
N PRO A 232 15.32 -10.15 -14.22
CA PRO A 232 15.53 -9.11 -15.21
C PRO A 232 15.78 -9.69 -16.63
N PRO A 233 15.28 -9.04 -17.70
CA PRO A 233 14.40 -7.88 -17.68
C PRO A 233 12.97 -8.27 -17.27
N LEU A 234 12.31 -7.39 -16.51
CA LEU A 234 10.92 -7.60 -16.10
C LEU A 234 10.00 -7.52 -17.33
N ARG A 235 9.13 -8.53 -17.49
CA ARG A 235 8.17 -8.65 -18.60
C ARG A 235 6.88 -9.29 -18.09
N LEU A 236 5.78 -9.10 -18.82
CA LEU A 236 4.57 -9.89 -18.60
C LEU A 236 4.78 -11.34 -19.07
N ASP A 237 4.17 -12.28 -18.36
CA ASP A 237 4.20 -13.72 -18.66
C ASP A 237 3.25 -14.13 -19.81
N GLY A 238 2.38 -13.21 -20.23
CA GLY A 238 1.41 -13.39 -21.29
C GLY A 238 0.98 -12.07 -21.94
N VAL A 239 0.06 -12.17 -22.91
CA VAL A 239 -0.57 -11.01 -23.54
C VAL A 239 -1.91 -10.78 -22.84
N TYR A 240 -2.09 -9.59 -22.27
CA TYR A 240 -3.26 -9.22 -21.49
C TYR A 240 -4.02 -8.08 -22.14
N GLU A 241 -5.35 -8.12 -22.05
CA GLU A 241 -6.20 -7.02 -22.50
C GLU A 241 -6.31 -5.96 -21.40
N ARG A 242 -6.00 -4.71 -21.74
CA ARG A 242 -6.15 -3.56 -20.83
C ARG A 242 -7.61 -3.31 -20.47
N ASP A 243 -7.88 -3.10 -19.18
CA ASP A 243 -9.24 -2.83 -18.68
C ASP A 243 -9.23 -1.74 -17.58
N GLU A 244 -9.06 -0.48 -18.01
CA GLU A 244 -9.13 0.66 -17.08
C GLU A 244 -10.53 0.84 -16.48
N ALA A 245 -11.59 0.51 -17.22
CA ALA A 245 -12.96 0.61 -16.75
C ALA A 245 -13.26 -0.44 -15.65
N GLY A 246 -12.73 -1.66 -15.80
CA GLY A 246 -12.82 -2.71 -14.78
C GLY A 246 -12.07 -2.35 -13.49
N GLN A 247 -10.87 -1.77 -13.59
CA GLN A 247 -10.15 -1.25 -12.43
C GLN A 247 -10.94 -0.14 -11.72
N ALA A 248 -11.52 0.80 -12.50
CA ALA A 248 -12.34 1.88 -11.96
C ALA A 248 -13.59 1.37 -11.24
N ALA A 249 -14.33 0.43 -11.84
CA ALA A 249 -15.51 -0.17 -11.24
C ALA A 249 -15.19 -0.93 -9.94
N TYR A 250 -14.06 -1.63 -9.89
CA TYR A 250 -13.59 -2.32 -8.68
C TYR A 250 -13.32 -1.35 -7.53
N LEU A 251 -12.60 -0.26 -7.78
CA LEU A 251 -12.32 0.74 -6.75
C LEU A 251 -13.59 1.46 -6.29
N ASP A 252 -14.48 1.79 -7.22
CA ASP A 252 -15.77 2.42 -6.92
C ASP A 252 -16.64 1.55 -6.00
N GLU A 253 -16.75 0.24 -6.30
CA GLU A 253 -17.44 -0.73 -5.46
C GLU A 253 -16.86 -0.78 -4.04
N LEU A 254 -15.53 -0.93 -3.90
CA LEU A 254 -14.92 -1.06 -2.58
C LEU A 254 -15.03 0.20 -1.74
N LEU A 255 -14.84 1.36 -2.37
CA LEU A 255 -15.01 2.63 -1.69
C LEU A 255 -16.45 2.85 -1.23
N GLU A 256 -17.45 2.46 -2.03
CA GLU A 256 -18.85 2.49 -1.61
C GLU A 256 -19.12 1.57 -0.41
N ILE A 257 -18.56 0.36 -0.42
CA ILE A 257 -18.70 -0.58 0.70
C ILE A 257 -18.07 0.01 1.97
N PHE A 258 -16.86 0.54 1.88
CA PHE A 258 -16.15 1.10 3.03
C PHE A 258 -16.86 2.31 3.61
N ASP A 259 -17.33 3.23 2.77
CA ASP A 259 -18.09 4.40 3.19
C ASP A 259 -19.42 4.01 3.84
N SER A 260 -20.21 3.17 3.17
CA SER A 260 -21.56 2.77 3.65
C SER A 260 -21.55 1.92 4.92
N GLU A 261 -20.51 1.12 5.15
CA GLU A 261 -20.37 0.32 6.37
C GLU A 261 -19.66 1.10 7.50
N GLY A 262 -19.08 2.27 7.24
CA GLY A 262 -18.52 3.14 8.28
C GLY A 262 -17.04 2.90 8.61
N VAL A 263 -16.23 2.57 7.61
CA VAL A 263 -14.76 2.59 7.73
C VAL A 263 -14.30 4.04 7.97
N ASP A 264 -13.40 4.24 8.93
CA ASP A 264 -12.90 5.56 9.32
C ASP A 264 -11.99 6.16 8.24
N SER A 265 -11.06 5.35 7.73
CA SER A 265 -10.04 5.76 6.77
C SER A 265 -9.82 4.68 5.72
N ALA A 266 -9.75 5.04 4.43
CA ALA A 266 -9.49 4.12 3.33
C ALA A 266 -8.45 4.72 2.39
N PHE A 267 -7.41 3.94 2.06
CA PHE A 267 -6.30 4.33 1.20
C PHE A 267 -6.24 3.43 -0.03
N VAL A 268 -6.51 4.02 -1.21
CA VAL A 268 -6.35 3.31 -2.49
C VAL A 268 -4.87 2.99 -2.69
N HIS A 269 -4.54 1.72 -2.93
CA HIS A 269 -3.19 1.27 -3.24
C HIS A 269 -3.08 1.08 -4.76
N LEU A 270 -2.48 2.01 -5.53
CA LEU A 270 -1.69 3.18 -5.14
C LEU A 270 -1.81 4.32 -6.17
N PHE A 271 -1.20 5.48 -5.92
CA PHE A 271 -1.21 6.60 -6.89
C PHE A 271 -0.52 6.22 -8.21
N ALA A 272 0.78 5.93 -8.15
CA ALA A 272 1.63 5.60 -9.29
C ALA A 272 2.65 4.54 -8.91
N LEU A 273 2.97 3.62 -9.83
CA LEU A 273 4.00 2.59 -9.65
C LEU A 273 5.09 2.76 -10.70
N HIS A 274 6.12 3.54 -10.37
CA HIS A 274 7.11 4.06 -11.32
C HIS A 274 8.01 3.00 -11.98
N ASN A 275 8.12 1.82 -11.37
CA ASN A 275 8.88 0.70 -11.92
C ASN A 275 8.09 -0.16 -12.92
N LEU A 276 6.78 0.10 -13.13
CA LEU A 276 5.92 -0.57 -14.11
C LEU A 276 5.39 0.42 -15.16
N PRO A 277 6.24 0.88 -16.10
CA PRO A 277 5.85 1.89 -17.08
C PRO A 277 4.88 1.35 -18.14
N HIS A 278 4.14 2.29 -18.73
CA HIS A 278 3.27 2.09 -19.86
C HIS A 278 4.05 2.07 -21.18
N ARG A 279 3.91 0.99 -21.96
CA ARG A 279 4.59 0.79 -23.25
C ARG A 279 3.65 0.25 -24.32
N PRO A 280 2.73 1.08 -24.85
CA PRO A 280 1.68 0.60 -25.76
C PRO A 280 2.16 0.28 -27.17
N ASP A 281 3.28 0.88 -27.61
CA ASP A 281 3.73 0.85 -29.01
C ASP A 281 4.68 -0.31 -29.36
N GLY A 282 5.01 -1.16 -28.37
CA GLY A 282 6.00 -2.24 -28.48
C GLY A 282 5.41 -3.66 -28.44
N ASP A 283 6.22 -4.63 -27.99
CA ASP A 283 5.71 -5.96 -27.65
C ASP A 283 4.69 -5.82 -26.51
N PRO A 284 3.46 -6.37 -26.63
CA PRO A 284 2.45 -6.26 -25.57
C PRO A 284 2.91 -6.74 -24.19
N ARG A 285 3.92 -7.63 -24.14
CA ARG A 285 4.51 -8.11 -22.88
C ARG A 285 5.42 -7.09 -22.19
N ASP A 286 5.73 -5.97 -22.83
CA ASP A 286 6.58 -4.92 -22.27
C ASP A 286 5.77 -3.78 -21.64
N ASP A 287 4.44 -3.78 -21.82
CA ASP A 287 3.50 -2.83 -21.19
C ASP A 287 3.24 -3.21 -19.71
N LEU A 288 4.26 -3.01 -18.88
CA LEU A 288 4.27 -3.40 -17.46
C LEU A 288 3.17 -2.72 -16.64
N ASP A 289 2.68 -1.55 -17.07
CA ASP A 289 1.55 -0.86 -16.44
C ASP A 289 0.27 -1.72 -16.37
N LEU A 290 0.13 -2.76 -17.21
CA LEU A 290 -0.97 -3.72 -17.08
C LEU A 290 -0.97 -4.41 -15.72
N ALA A 291 0.20 -4.71 -15.16
CA ALA A 291 0.36 -5.30 -13.83
C ALA A 291 0.32 -4.26 -12.70
N SER A 292 0.23 -2.96 -13.02
CA SER A 292 0.25 -1.89 -12.02
C SER A 292 -1.11 -1.72 -11.35
N LEU A 293 -1.07 -1.61 -10.01
CA LEU A 293 -2.21 -1.21 -9.19
C LEU A 293 -2.44 0.32 -9.22
N GLY A 294 -1.51 1.08 -9.82
CA GLY A 294 -1.56 2.54 -9.89
C GLY A 294 -2.81 3.06 -10.58
N ILE A 295 -3.37 4.17 -10.10
CA ILE A 295 -4.51 4.88 -10.73
C ILE A 295 -4.08 5.85 -11.84
N VAL A 296 -2.78 6.05 -12.01
CA VAL A 296 -2.18 6.69 -13.18
C VAL A 296 -1.27 5.70 -13.91
N LYS A 297 -1.11 5.86 -15.22
CA LYS A 297 -0.15 5.10 -16.02
C LYS A 297 1.12 5.91 -16.20
N VAL A 298 2.26 5.34 -15.83
CA VAL A 298 3.57 6.01 -15.87
C VAL A 298 4.10 5.97 -17.29
N LEU A 299 4.44 7.12 -17.85
CA LEU A 299 4.93 7.25 -19.22
C LEU A 299 6.45 7.13 -19.22
N GLU A 300 6.99 6.14 -19.95
CA GLU A 300 8.44 5.98 -20.10
C GLU A 300 9.07 7.16 -20.86
N ASN A 301 8.33 7.67 -21.86
CA ASN A 301 8.77 8.77 -22.71
C ASN A 301 7.70 9.86 -22.74
N GLY A 302 8.08 11.07 -22.35
CA GLY A 302 7.23 12.26 -22.46
C GLY A 302 6.45 12.59 -21.19
N THR A 303 5.36 13.34 -21.36
CA THR A 303 4.55 13.86 -20.25
C THR A 303 3.06 13.69 -20.55
N GLY A 304 2.24 13.60 -19.52
CA GLY A 304 0.80 13.51 -19.63
C GLY A 304 0.18 14.71 -20.36
N ASN A 305 -0.95 14.43 -21.00
CA ASN A 305 -1.82 15.41 -21.65
C ASN A 305 -2.70 16.13 -20.62
N THR A 306 -3.27 15.39 -19.66
CA THR A 306 -4.15 15.99 -18.63
C THR A 306 -3.38 16.90 -17.69
N TYR A 307 -2.15 16.50 -17.32
CA TYR A 307 -1.26 17.28 -16.47
C TYR A 307 0.09 17.50 -17.16
N PRO A 308 0.26 18.58 -17.94
CA PRO A 308 1.49 18.86 -18.66
C PRO A 308 2.72 18.89 -17.73
N GLY A 309 3.82 18.26 -18.17
CA GLY A 309 5.05 18.20 -17.39
C GLY A 309 5.05 17.15 -16.28
N LEU A 310 4.05 16.27 -16.18
CA LEU A 310 4.09 15.09 -15.30
C LEU A 310 4.35 13.83 -16.12
N PRO A 311 5.14 12.86 -15.63
CA PRO A 311 5.54 11.67 -16.38
C PRO A 311 4.46 10.57 -16.32
N TRP A 312 3.18 10.94 -16.25
CA TRP A 312 2.07 10.00 -16.15
C TRP A 312 0.78 10.61 -16.70
N GLU A 313 -0.18 9.74 -17.03
CA GLU A 313 -1.54 10.11 -17.43
C GLU A 313 -2.56 9.43 -16.51
N PRO A 314 -3.65 10.11 -16.08
CA PRO A 314 -4.75 9.46 -15.37
C PRO A 314 -5.29 8.24 -16.10
N LYS A 315 -5.54 7.16 -15.36
CA LYS A 315 -6.41 6.07 -15.81
C LYS A 315 -7.87 6.41 -15.49
N ALA A 316 -8.82 5.65 -16.05
CA ALA A 316 -10.23 5.78 -15.66
C ALA A 316 -10.46 5.66 -14.12
N ALA A 317 -9.62 4.88 -13.43
CA ALA A 317 -9.63 4.76 -11.97
C ALA A 317 -9.42 6.09 -11.24
N PHE A 318 -8.59 7.00 -11.76
CA PHE A 318 -8.39 8.33 -11.16
C PHE A 318 -9.71 9.10 -11.08
N ALA A 319 -10.47 9.13 -12.17
CA ALA A 319 -11.74 9.84 -12.23
C ALA A 319 -12.81 9.20 -11.33
N ALA A 320 -12.82 7.86 -11.23
CA ALA A 320 -13.74 7.15 -10.32
C ALA A 320 -13.43 7.46 -8.85
N VAL A 321 -12.15 7.45 -8.46
CA VAL A 321 -11.73 7.82 -7.10
C VAL A 321 -12.07 9.28 -6.80
N ALA A 322 -11.75 10.22 -7.71
CA ALA A 322 -12.09 11.63 -7.54
C ALA A 322 -13.59 11.84 -7.33
N ALA A 323 -14.43 11.22 -8.16
CA ALA A 323 -15.89 11.35 -8.07
C ALA A 323 -16.45 10.78 -6.76
N ARG A 324 -15.82 9.76 -6.18
CA ARG A 324 -16.23 9.15 -4.91
C ARG A 324 -15.80 9.98 -3.70
N TYR A 325 -14.75 10.78 -3.83
CA TYR A 325 -14.21 11.62 -2.75
C TYR A 325 -14.70 13.08 -2.77
N ALA A 326 -15.33 13.51 -3.87
CA ALA A 326 -15.96 14.83 -4.01
C ALA A 326 -17.25 14.95 -3.19
#